data_AF-A0A9W9BVI6-F1
#
_entry.id   AF-A0A9W9BVI6-F1
#
_cell.length_a   1.000
_cell.length_b   1.000
_cell.length_c   1.000
_cell.angle_alpha   90.00
_cell.angle_beta   90.00
_cell.angle_gamma   90.00
#
_symmetry.space_group_name_H-M   'P 1'
#
loop_
_entity.id
_entity.type
_entity.pdbx_description
1 polymer ?
#
loop_
_entity_poly.entity_id
_entity_poly.type
_entity_poly.pdbx_seq_one_letter_code
_entity_poly.pdbx_strand_id
1 'polypeptide(L)'
;MLYKQASALLISIATMASAAPTVANVRSELPEVIPGPGLPSLESLGLNSTYLYSLGKPENLNDDEMAIMADSTCGTNYGSVSNAIACYNYLNSLGERQCGVPNSQRSIIMCTAGDMHVEGYGIGQSSWW
;
A
#
# COMPACT_ATOMS: atom_id res chain seq x y z
N MET A 1 13.37 13.69 -78.31
CA MET A 1 14.24 12.82 -77.49
C MET A 1 14.29 13.43 -76.09
N LEU A 2 13.36 13.13 -75.17
CA LEU A 2 13.42 12.06 -74.15
C LEU A 2 14.81 11.92 -73.50
N TYR A 3 15.01 12.35 -72.25
CA TYR A 3 14.88 11.52 -71.02
C TYR A 3 15.43 12.20 -69.72
N LYS A 4 14.74 11.95 -68.57
CA LYS A 4 15.27 11.65 -67.21
C LYS A 4 15.84 12.84 -66.39
N GLN A 5 15.72 13.06 -65.07
CA GLN A 5 15.11 12.49 -63.83
C GLN A 5 15.23 13.62 -62.77
N ALA A 6 14.21 13.94 -61.97
CA ALA A 6 13.94 13.45 -60.61
C ALA A 6 14.87 13.97 -59.48
N SER A 7 14.24 14.27 -58.33
CA SER A 7 14.79 14.37 -56.96
C SER A 7 15.43 15.70 -56.53
N ALA A 8 15.18 16.25 -55.34
CA ALA A 8 14.20 16.00 -54.29
C ALA A 8 14.19 17.24 -53.35
N LEU A 9 13.01 17.61 -52.86
CA LEU A 9 12.82 18.62 -51.80
C LEU A 9 13.48 18.18 -50.49
N LEU A 10 14.16 19.09 -49.78
CA LEU A 10 14.32 19.02 -48.32
C LEU A 10 14.26 20.44 -47.73
N ILE A 11 13.07 20.87 -47.32
CA ILE A 11 12.88 22.04 -46.46
C ILE A 11 12.86 21.53 -45.02
N SER A 12 13.96 21.74 -44.28
CA SER A 12 14.05 21.43 -42.87
C SER A 12 13.16 22.36 -42.05
N ILE A 13 12.05 21.84 -41.53
CA ILE A 13 11.19 22.55 -40.58
C ILE A 13 11.74 22.23 -39.18
N ALA A 14 12.35 23.22 -38.53
CA ALA A 14 12.76 23.13 -37.14
C ALA A 14 11.54 23.30 -36.23
N THR A 15 10.98 22.19 -35.76
CA THR A 15 9.95 22.18 -34.71
C THR A 15 10.61 22.46 -33.36
N MET A 16 10.39 23.67 -32.84
CA MET A 16 10.70 23.98 -31.44
C MET A 16 9.71 23.24 -30.54
N ALA A 17 10.16 22.14 -29.94
CA ALA A 17 9.43 21.46 -28.88
C ALA A 17 9.43 22.36 -27.63
N SER A 18 8.29 22.97 -27.33
CA SER A 18 8.08 23.71 -26.10
C SER A 18 8.03 22.72 -24.93
N ALA A 19 9.09 22.65 -24.13
CA ALA A 19 9.10 21.88 -22.90
C ALA A 19 8.22 22.62 -21.88
N ALA A 20 6.98 22.16 -21.71
CA ALA A 20 6.13 22.61 -20.62
C ALA A 20 6.77 22.17 -19.28
N PRO A 21 6.87 23.05 -18.27
CA PRO A 21 7.28 22.61 -16.95
C PRO A 21 6.24 21.61 -16.43
N THR A 22 6.65 20.36 -16.24
CA THR A 22 5.88 19.38 -15.48
C THR A 22 5.82 19.89 -14.05
N VAL A 23 4.68 20.45 -13.66
CA VAL A 23 4.37 20.70 -12.25
C VAL A 23 4.44 19.35 -11.56
N ALA A 24 5.51 19.10 -10.80
CA ALA A 24 5.57 17.99 -9.87
C ALA A 24 4.40 18.21 -8.90
N ASN A 25 3.35 17.43 -9.09
CA ASN A 25 2.19 17.40 -8.21
C ASN A 25 2.65 16.76 -6.90
N VAL A 26 3.29 17.56 -6.04
CA VAL A 26 3.50 17.20 -4.63
C VAL A 26 2.14 17.35 -3.96
N ARG A 27 1.22 16.43 -4.27
CA ARG A 27 0.21 16.06 -3.29
C ARG A 27 1.02 15.52 -2.11
N SER A 28 0.65 15.88 -0.89
CA SER A 28 1.08 15.12 0.27
C SER A 28 0.53 13.70 0.06
N GLU A 29 1.26 12.86 -0.68
CA GLU A 29 0.80 11.54 -1.06
C GLU A 29 0.80 10.73 0.22
N LEU A 30 -0.41 10.45 0.73
CA LEU A 30 -0.62 9.50 1.79
C LEU A 30 0.21 8.24 1.46
N PRO A 31 0.98 7.70 2.42
CA PRO A 31 1.77 6.51 2.14
C PRO A 31 0.92 5.40 1.54
N GLU A 32 1.49 4.64 0.62
CA GLU A 32 0.79 3.48 0.09
C GLU A 32 0.59 2.45 1.19
N VAL A 33 -0.62 1.87 1.27
CA VAL A 33 -0.89 0.73 2.13
C VAL A 33 -0.51 -0.53 1.35
N ILE A 34 0.52 -1.22 1.81
CA ILE A 34 1.10 -2.39 1.16
C ILE A 34 0.67 -3.65 1.93
N PRO A 35 -0.14 -4.53 1.31
CA PRO A 35 -0.48 -5.84 1.86
C PRO A 35 0.72 -6.72 2.17
N GLY A 36 0.63 -7.46 3.27
CA GLY A 36 1.59 -8.50 3.61
C GLY A 36 1.62 -9.66 2.61
N PRO A 37 2.69 -10.46 2.60
CA PRO A 37 2.81 -11.62 1.70
C PRO A 37 1.61 -12.57 1.81
N GLY A 38 1.04 -12.96 0.67
CA GLY A 38 -0.09 -13.88 0.58
C GLY A 38 -1.47 -13.25 0.82
N LEU A 39 -1.53 -11.96 1.17
CA LEU A 39 -2.80 -11.24 1.28
C LEU A 39 -3.20 -10.57 -0.06
N PRO A 40 -4.50 -10.34 -0.31
CA PRO A 40 -4.98 -9.71 -1.54
C PRO A 40 -4.46 -8.28 -1.72
N SER A 41 -4.16 -7.89 -2.96
CA SER A 41 -3.80 -6.50 -3.28
C SER A 41 -4.99 -5.55 -3.08
N LEU A 42 -4.73 -4.26 -2.86
CA LEU A 42 -5.78 -3.24 -2.78
C LEU A 42 -6.65 -3.24 -4.04
N GLU A 43 -6.03 -3.30 -5.22
CA GLU A 43 -6.72 -3.35 -6.51
C GLU A 43 -7.67 -4.55 -6.60
N SER A 44 -7.24 -5.74 -6.16
CA SER A 44 -8.07 -6.94 -6.19
C SER A 44 -9.32 -6.85 -5.30
N LEU A 45 -9.29 -5.96 -4.31
CA LEU A 45 -10.39 -5.67 -3.41
C LEU A 45 -11.21 -4.44 -3.86
N GLY A 46 -10.82 -3.77 -4.95
CA GLY A 46 -11.43 -2.53 -5.40
C GLY A 46 -11.15 -1.34 -4.46
N LEU A 47 -10.03 -1.39 -3.74
CA LEU A 47 -9.62 -0.39 -2.75
C LEU A 47 -8.42 0.43 -3.24
N ASN A 48 -8.17 1.54 -2.58
CA ASN A 48 -6.93 2.30 -2.71
C ASN A 48 -6.54 2.94 -1.36
N SER A 49 -5.29 3.36 -1.23
CA SER A 49 -4.76 3.94 0.01
C SER A 49 -5.55 5.17 0.44
N THR A 50 -5.89 6.08 -0.48
CA THR A 50 -6.66 7.29 -0.15
C THR A 50 -8.00 6.96 0.51
N TYR A 51 -8.71 5.94 0.02
CA TYR A 51 -9.94 5.45 0.63
C TYR A 51 -9.67 4.92 2.05
N LEU A 52 -8.65 4.08 2.24
CA LEU A 52 -8.32 3.51 3.55
C LEU A 52 -7.95 4.57 4.61
N TYR A 53 -7.29 5.65 4.21
CA TYR A 53 -7.00 6.79 5.09
C TYR A 53 -8.21 7.70 5.33
N SER A 54 -9.20 7.68 4.44
CA SER A 54 -10.45 8.43 4.63
C SER A 54 -11.40 7.76 5.61
N LEU A 55 -11.23 6.44 5.82
CA LEU A 55 -11.96 5.68 6.82
C LEU A 55 -11.47 6.11 8.21
N GLY A 56 -12.44 6.38 9.10
CA GLY A 56 -12.15 6.78 10.47
C GLY A 56 -11.47 5.68 11.28
N LYS A 57 -11.13 5.99 12.53
CA LYS A 57 -10.74 4.96 13.49
C LYS A 57 -11.89 3.96 13.67
N PRO A 58 -11.60 2.68 13.97
CA PRO A 58 -12.64 1.72 14.33
C PRO A 58 -13.56 2.28 15.42
N GLU A 59 -14.87 2.23 15.16
CA GLU A 59 -15.89 2.53 16.16
C GLU A 59 -16.10 1.28 17.03
N ASN A 60 -16.29 1.47 18.33
CA ASN A 60 -16.53 0.37 19.29
C ASN A 60 -15.36 -0.62 19.40
N LEU A 61 -14.13 -0.12 19.57
CA LEU A 61 -13.12 -0.92 20.27
C LEU A 61 -13.62 -1.07 21.71
N ASN A 62 -14.43 -2.09 21.98
CA ASN A 62 -14.81 -2.40 23.35
C ASN A 62 -13.53 -2.87 24.05
N ASP A 63 -13.00 -2.05 24.95
CA ASP A 63 -11.73 -2.32 25.62
C ASP A 63 -11.74 -3.72 26.29
N ASP A 64 -12.92 -4.16 26.73
CA ASP A 64 -13.16 -5.49 27.28
C ASP A 64 -12.92 -6.63 26.25
N GLU A 65 -13.35 -6.46 25.00
CA GLU A 65 -13.13 -7.48 23.95
C GLU A 65 -11.68 -7.54 23.49
N MET A 66 -10.98 -6.39 23.45
CA MET A 66 -9.55 -6.36 23.13
C MET A 66 -8.69 -6.92 24.27
N ALA A 67 -9.04 -6.65 25.53
CA ALA A 67 -8.33 -7.14 26.71
C ALA A 67 -8.44 -8.67 26.88
N ILE A 68 -9.51 -9.29 26.37
CA ILE A 68 -9.67 -10.76 26.41
C ILE A 68 -8.73 -11.45 25.41
N MET A 69 -8.31 -10.78 24.33
CA MET A 69 -7.55 -11.40 23.23
C MET A 69 -6.03 -11.33 23.39
N ALA A 70 -5.49 -10.35 24.14
CA ALA A 70 -4.07 -10.26 24.46
C ALA A 70 -3.82 -9.31 25.64
N ASP A 71 -2.75 -9.58 26.41
CA ASP A 71 -2.19 -8.62 27.37
C ASP A 71 -1.56 -7.46 26.59
N SER A 72 -2.38 -6.44 26.32
CA SER A 72 -2.01 -5.32 25.45
C SER A 72 -1.00 -4.43 26.16
N THR A 73 0.27 -4.56 25.76
CA THR A 73 1.34 -3.70 26.24
C THR A 73 1.80 -2.78 25.13
N CYS A 74 2.16 -1.55 25.48
CA CYS A 74 2.87 -0.69 24.55
C CYS A 74 4.26 -1.27 24.31
N GLY A 75 4.55 -1.62 23.05
CA GLY A 75 5.91 -1.95 22.63
C GLY A 75 6.83 -0.73 22.65
N THR A 76 8.11 -0.93 22.34
CA THR A 76 9.11 0.14 22.23
C THR A 76 9.12 0.84 20.87
N ASN A 77 8.35 0.32 19.91
CA ASN A 77 8.28 0.83 18.55
C ASN A 77 7.08 1.77 18.42
N TYR A 78 7.36 3.01 18.02
CA TYR A 78 6.35 4.04 17.80
C TYR A 78 6.32 4.41 16.32
N GLY A 79 5.15 4.77 15.82
CA GLY A 79 4.96 5.18 14.43
C GLY A 79 3.69 6.01 14.28
N SER A 80 3.40 6.41 13.05
CA SER A 80 2.20 7.20 12.76
C SER A 80 0.90 6.44 13.07
N VAL A 81 0.06 7.05 13.90
CA VAL A 81 -1.29 6.54 14.22
C VAL A 81 -2.17 6.46 12.96
N SER A 82 -2.06 7.42 12.04
CA SER A 82 -2.85 7.38 10.80
C SER A 82 -2.45 6.21 9.91
N ASN A 83 -1.16 5.85 9.88
CA ASN A 83 -0.66 4.71 9.13
C ASN A 83 -1.12 3.39 9.75
N ALA A 84 -1.12 3.29 11.08
CA ALA A 84 -1.66 2.14 11.81
C ALA A 84 -3.16 1.94 11.51
N ILE A 85 -3.96 3.01 11.54
CA ILE A 85 -5.39 2.97 11.23
C ILE A 85 -5.63 2.56 9.77
N ALA A 86 -4.86 3.09 8.82
CA ALA A 86 -4.99 2.70 7.41
C ALA A 86 -4.71 1.19 7.21
N CYS A 87 -3.70 0.65 7.89
CA CYS A 87 -3.45 -0.79 7.90
C CYS A 87 -4.57 -1.60 8.54
N TYR A 88 -5.11 -1.13 9.68
CA TYR A 88 -6.29 -1.75 10.29
C TYR A 88 -7.47 -1.79 9.31
N ASN A 89 -7.76 -0.69 8.63
CA ASN A 89 -8.87 -0.59 7.67
C ASN A 89 -8.69 -1.56 6.49
N TYR A 90 -7.45 -1.74 6.02
CA TYR A 90 -7.14 -2.77 5.02
C TYR A 90 -7.45 -4.18 5.55
N LEU A 91 -6.92 -4.53 6.74
CA LEU A 91 -7.13 -5.86 7.31
C LEU A 91 -8.60 -6.13 7.61
N ASN A 92 -9.34 -5.13 8.07
CA ASN A 92 -10.78 -5.22 8.31
C ASN A 92 -11.57 -5.43 7.00
N SER A 93 -11.10 -4.85 5.88
CA SER A 93 -11.74 -5.04 4.56
C SER A 93 -11.62 -6.46 4.00
N LEU A 94 -10.75 -7.30 4.59
CA LEU A 94 -10.65 -8.70 4.23
C LEU A 94 -11.93 -9.48 4.60
N GLY A 95 -12.67 -9.02 5.62
CA GLY A 95 -13.89 -9.67 6.11
C GLY A 95 -13.59 -11.06 6.66
N GLU A 96 -14.36 -12.06 6.24
CA GLU A 96 -14.19 -13.46 6.67
C GLU A 96 -13.12 -14.23 5.87
N ARG A 97 -12.39 -13.56 4.98
CA ARG A 97 -11.32 -14.22 4.22
C ARG A 97 -10.25 -14.72 5.18
N GLN A 98 -9.93 -16.01 5.09
CA GLN A 98 -8.85 -16.58 5.88
C GLN A 98 -7.53 -15.87 5.59
N CYS A 99 -7.02 -15.21 6.61
CA CYS A 99 -5.69 -14.62 6.66
C CYS A 99 -5.05 -15.01 7.99
N GLY A 100 -3.74 -15.19 8.02
CA GLY A 100 -3.07 -15.62 9.25
C GLY A 100 -1.60 -15.91 9.04
N VAL A 101 -0.92 -16.14 10.17
CA VAL A 101 0.50 -16.50 10.19
C VAL A 101 0.63 -17.96 9.73
N PRO A 102 1.38 -18.26 8.66
CA PRO A 102 1.63 -19.64 8.25
C PRO A 102 2.32 -20.42 9.37
N ASN A 103 1.96 -21.71 9.55
CA ASN A 103 2.51 -22.57 10.62
C ASN A 103 4.04 -22.69 10.66
N SER A 104 4.73 -22.31 9.57
CA SER A 104 6.19 -22.31 9.47
C SER A 104 6.85 -21.02 9.97
N GLN A 105 6.08 -20.01 10.40
CA GLN A 105 6.56 -18.69 10.79
C GLN A 105 6.00 -18.30 12.15
N ARG A 106 6.79 -17.64 12.99
CA ARG A 106 6.29 -17.14 14.30
C ARG A 106 5.51 -15.84 14.16
N SER A 107 5.89 -15.00 13.20
CA SER A 107 5.21 -13.77 12.86
C SER A 107 5.35 -13.47 11.37
N ILE A 108 4.43 -12.66 10.85
CA ILE A 108 4.54 -12.06 9.52
C ILE A 108 4.08 -10.62 9.56
N ILE A 109 4.64 -9.79 8.68
CA ILE A 109 4.09 -8.48 8.38
C ILE A 109 2.79 -8.68 7.60
N MET A 110 1.68 -8.26 8.20
CA MET A 110 0.34 -8.32 7.60
C MET A 110 0.03 -7.08 6.76
N CYS A 111 0.59 -5.93 7.13
CA CYS A 111 0.41 -4.68 6.40
C CYS A 111 1.55 -3.71 6.69
N THR A 112 1.93 -2.90 5.70
CA THR A 112 2.85 -1.76 5.87
C THR A 112 2.22 -0.49 5.32
N ALA A 113 2.39 0.62 6.04
CA ALA A 113 1.99 1.95 5.58
C ALA A 113 3.01 2.98 6.11
N GLY A 114 3.78 3.60 5.22
CA GLY A 114 4.79 4.58 5.61
C GLY A 114 5.81 4.02 6.60
N ASP A 115 5.88 4.63 7.79
CA ASP A 115 6.76 4.25 8.90
C ASP A 115 6.18 3.15 9.82
N MET A 116 4.97 2.64 9.53
CA MET A 116 4.27 1.68 10.37
C MET A 116 4.08 0.34 9.66
N HIS A 117 4.13 -0.75 10.44
CA HIS A 117 3.71 -2.06 9.99
C HIS A 117 2.90 -2.77 11.08
N VAL A 118 1.94 -3.57 10.66
CA VAL A 118 1.13 -4.43 11.53
C VAL A 118 1.60 -5.85 11.35
N GLU A 119 1.98 -6.51 12.44
CA GLU A 119 2.40 -7.91 12.44
C GLU A 119 1.31 -8.81 13.03
N GLY A 120 1.19 -10.01 12.47
CA GLY A 120 0.46 -11.10 13.10
C GLY A 120 1.43 -12.06 13.77
N TYR A 121 1.03 -12.63 14.91
CA TYR A 121 1.80 -13.64 15.64
C TYR A 121 1.03 -14.96 15.72
N GLY A 122 1.71 -16.07 15.42
CA GLY A 122 1.14 -17.41 15.54
C GLY A 122 1.15 -17.87 16.99
N ILE A 123 -0.03 -18.05 17.60
CA ILE A 123 -0.13 -18.54 18.98
C ILE A 123 0.38 -19.99 19.05
N GLY A 124 1.39 -20.23 19.89
CA GLY A 124 1.99 -21.56 20.06
C GLY A 124 2.90 -22.00 18.91
N GLN A 125 3.17 -21.14 17.92
CA GLN A 125 4.08 -21.44 16.82
C GLN A 125 5.51 -21.05 17.22
N SER A 126 6.43 -22.01 17.17
CA SER A 126 7.87 -21.74 17.22
C SER A 126 8.37 -21.51 15.81
N SER A 127 9.10 -20.42 15.61
CA SER A 127 9.92 -20.29 14.42
C SER A 127 11.13 -21.22 14.56
N TRP A 128 11.36 -22.06 13.56
CA TRP A 128 12.56 -22.87 13.49
C TRP A 128 13.71 -21.99 12.97
N TRP A 129 14.44 -21.36 13.90
CA TRP A 129 15.80 -20.87 13.69
C TRP A 129 16.66 -21.15 14.92
#